data_AF-A0A6L8DSM4-F1
#
_entry.id   AF-A0A6L8DSM4-F1
#
_cell.length_a   1.000
_cell.length_b   1.000
_cell.length_c   1.000
_cell.angle_alpha   90.00
_cell.angle_beta   90.00
_cell.angle_gamma   90.00
#
_symmetry.space_group_name_H-M   'P 1'
#
loop_
_entity.id
_entity.type
_entity.pdbx_description
1 polymer ?
#
loop_
_entity_poly.entity_id
_entity_poly.type
_entity_poly.pdbx_seq_one_letter_code
_entity_poly.pdbx_strand_id
1 'polypeptide(L)'
;MTGRPSPRRLRVRAPAKINLDLRVLERRPDGYHEVSTILQSIALHDTLSIAPRRGPLTVRSAAPWVPVDRGNLVWTAAAALWRAAGRRGDPDGVGVSIRKRVPAAAGLGGASSDAASALRALRLWWAPSTSARWLEGVAADVGSDVPFFLRGGTVLATGRGERLRRLRPAAGYWVVLAAPGFGVSTADAYRWWDLD
;
A
#
# COMPACT_ATOMS: atom_id res chain seq x y z
N MET A 1 15.83 31.66 -12.21
CA MET A 1 14.80 30.61 -12.34
C MET A 1 15.46 29.31 -12.76
N THR A 2 15.91 28.48 -11.81
CA THR A 2 16.49 27.17 -12.11
C THR A 2 15.36 26.14 -12.14
N GLY A 3 14.88 25.84 -13.35
CA GLY A 3 13.87 24.79 -13.54
C GLY A 3 14.41 23.46 -13.04
N ARG A 4 13.82 22.93 -11.95
CA ARG A 4 14.09 21.54 -11.53
C ARG A 4 13.74 20.62 -12.71
N PRO A 5 14.62 19.67 -13.08
CA PRO A 5 14.34 18.78 -14.20
C PRO A 5 13.01 18.09 -13.98
N SER A 6 12.16 18.11 -15.01
CA SER A 6 10.90 17.37 -15.04
C SER A 6 11.24 15.92 -14.72
N PRO A 7 10.63 15.35 -13.69
CA PRO A 7 11.06 14.05 -13.23
C PRO A 7 10.73 13.00 -14.29
N ARG A 8 11.78 12.29 -14.69
CA ARG A 8 11.76 11.23 -15.69
C ARG A 8 10.83 10.09 -15.22
N ARG A 9 10.43 9.24 -16.16
CA ARG A 9 9.71 7.99 -15.89
C ARG A 9 10.33 7.28 -14.68
N LEU A 10 9.50 6.98 -13.68
CA LEU A 10 9.88 6.26 -12.48
C LEU A 10 9.44 4.80 -12.60
N ARG A 11 10.30 3.89 -12.13
CA ARG A 11 9.95 2.48 -11.95
C ARG A 11 10.20 2.11 -10.51
N VAL A 12 9.15 1.75 -9.78
CA VAL A 12 9.22 1.42 -8.36
C VAL A 12 8.70 0.02 -8.09
N ARG A 13 9.27 -0.63 -7.07
CA ARG A 13 8.82 -1.94 -6.58
C ARG A 13 7.83 -1.73 -5.44
N ALA A 14 6.76 -2.51 -5.44
CA ALA A 14 5.75 -2.58 -4.39
C ALA A 14 5.83 -3.97 -3.73
N PRO A 15 6.62 -4.13 -2.64
CA PRO A 15 6.83 -5.42 -2.00
C PRO A 15 5.58 -5.93 -1.29
N ALA A 16 5.33 -7.24 -1.36
CA ALA A 16 4.35 -7.91 -0.53
C ALA A 16 4.81 -7.97 0.93
N LYS A 17 3.90 -8.37 1.82
CA LYS A 17 4.19 -8.71 3.21
C LYS A 17 3.71 -10.09 3.59
N ILE A 18 4.23 -10.59 4.70
CA ILE A 18 3.68 -11.68 5.49
C ILE A 18 3.54 -11.24 6.95
N ASN A 19 2.67 -11.91 7.69
CA ASN A 19 2.60 -11.81 9.14
C ASN A 19 3.44 -12.97 9.71
N LEU A 20 4.55 -12.67 10.38
CA LEU A 20 5.38 -13.68 11.05
C LEU A 20 4.75 -14.13 12.38
N ASP A 21 3.92 -13.28 12.97
CA ASP A 21 3.07 -13.55 14.12
C ASP A 21 1.79 -12.74 13.94
N LEU A 22 0.65 -13.28 14.35
CA LEU A 22 -0.62 -12.55 14.42
C LEU A 22 -1.39 -13.06 15.62
N ARG A 23 -1.64 -12.16 16.57
CA ARG A 23 -2.48 -12.39 17.74
C ARG A 23 -3.71 -11.53 17.60
N VAL A 24 -4.87 -12.18 17.57
CA VAL A 24 -6.17 -11.52 17.73
C VAL A 24 -6.43 -11.46 19.23
N LEU A 25 -6.62 -10.24 19.74
CA LEU A 25 -6.87 -9.97 21.16
C LEU A 25 -8.36 -9.66 21.34
N GLU A 26 -8.71 -8.86 22.35
CA GLU A 26 -10.09 -8.52 22.65
C GLU A 26 -10.77 -7.72 21.53
N ARG A 27 -12.08 -7.95 21.41
CA ARG A 27 -12.94 -7.14 20.54
C ARG A 27 -13.12 -5.76 21.14
N ARG A 28 -12.98 -4.74 20.30
CA ARG A 28 -13.05 -3.33 20.65
C ARG A 28 -14.50 -2.81 20.51
N PRO A 29 -14.86 -1.74 21.24
CA PRO A 29 -16.16 -1.08 21.09
C PRO A 29 -16.44 -0.54 19.67
N ASP A 30 -15.39 -0.30 18.87
CA ASP A 30 -15.50 0.15 17.48
C ASP A 30 -15.81 -0.98 16.48
N GLY A 31 -16.04 -2.21 16.97
CA GLY A 31 -16.39 -3.38 16.17
C GLY A 31 -15.20 -4.12 15.55
N TYR A 32 -13.97 -3.64 15.75
CA TYR A 32 -12.74 -4.34 15.31
C TYR A 32 -12.15 -5.17 16.45
N HIS A 33 -11.16 -5.99 16.13
CA HIS A 33 -10.30 -6.62 17.14
C HIS A 33 -9.07 -5.75 17.40
N GLU A 34 -8.64 -5.70 18.65
CA GLU A 34 -7.26 -5.36 18.94
C GLU A 34 -6.36 -6.49 18.42
N VAL A 35 -5.27 -6.15 17.74
CA VAL A 35 -4.32 -7.11 17.20
C VAL A 35 -2.90 -6.78 17.63
N SER A 36 -2.07 -7.80 17.68
CA SER A 36 -0.61 -7.66 17.74
C SER A 36 0.01 -8.53 16.67
N THR A 37 0.71 -7.94 15.71
CA THR A 37 1.29 -8.69 14.59
C THR A 37 2.68 -8.21 14.23
N ILE A 38 3.56 -9.16 13.88
CA ILE A 38 4.87 -8.87 13.32
C ILE A 38 4.76 -8.95 11.80
N LEU A 39 4.75 -7.80 11.14
CA LEU A 39 4.74 -7.68 9.69
C LEU A 39 6.16 -7.72 9.14
N GLN A 40 6.35 -8.45 8.04
CA GLN A 40 7.61 -8.56 7.33
C GLN A 40 7.40 -8.32 5.83
N SER A 41 8.06 -7.31 5.26
CA SER A 41 8.12 -7.15 3.80
C SER A 41 8.98 -8.25 3.18
N ILE A 42 8.55 -8.82 2.05
CA ILE A 42 9.26 -9.89 1.35
C ILE A 42 9.72 -9.46 -0.04
N ALA A 43 10.58 -10.27 -0.67
CA ALA A 43 11.14 -9.96 -1.98
C ALA A 43 10.12 -10.03 -3.14
N LEU A 44 9.02 -10.80 -2.98
CA LEU A 44 7.91 -10.81 -3.94
C LEU A 44 7.30 -9.41 -4.04
N HIS A 45 7.19 -8.86 -5.25
CA HIS A 45 6.72 -7.49 -5.44
C HIS A 45 6.02 -7.29 -6.79
N ASP A 46 5.09 -6.35 -6.79
CA ASP A 46 4.56 -5.73 -7.99
C ASP A 46 5.50 -4.63 -8.49
N THR A 47 5.30 -4.17 -9.72
CA THR A 47 6.08 -3.05 -10.27
C THR A 47 5.16 -1.98 -10.82
N LEU A 48 5.35 -0.75 -10.36
CA LEU A 48 4.70 0.43 -10.91
C LEU A 48 5.66 1.15 -11.84
N SER A 49 5.21 1.44 -13.05
CA SER A 49 5.87 2.33 -14.00
C SER A 49 5.04 3.60 -14.11
N ILE A 50 5.60 4.72 -13.66
CA ILE A 50 4.89 5.99 -13.54
C ILE A 50 5.59 6.99 -14.45
N ALA A 51 4.84 7.65 -15.33
CA ALA A 51 5.41 8.59 -16.29
C ALA A 51 4.51 9.83 -16.44
N PRO A 52 5.10 11.01 -16.70
CA PRO A 52 4.34 12.16 -17.14
C PRO A 52 3.48 11.82 -18.36
N ARG A 53 2.23 12.29 -18.34
CA ARG A 53 1.26 12.13 -19.43
C ARG A 53 0.31 13.32 -19.41
N ARG A 54 -0.06 13.86 -20.56
CA ARG A 54 -1.10 14.90 -20.62
C ARG A 54 -2.48 14.33 -20.25
N GLY A 55 -3.24 15.09 -19.46
CA GLY A 55 -4.61 14.79 -19.09
C GLY A 55 -4.76 13.96 -17.81
N PRO A 56 -6.00 13.57 -17.48
CA PRO A 56 -6.33 12.94 -16.20
C PRO A 56 -5.44 11.74 -15.87
N LEU A 57 -5.22 11.51 -14.57
CA LEU A 57 -4.54 10.33 -14.07
C LEU A 57 -5.14 9.08 -14.70
N THR A 58 -4.27 8.24 -15.26
CA THR A 58 -4.66 6.92 -15.76
C THR A 58 -3.93 5.83 -15.02
N VAL A 59 -4.66 4.79 -14.61
CA VAL A 59 -4.11 3.55 -14.06
C VAL A 59 -4.34 2.44 -15.08
N ARG A 60 -3.32 1.62 -15.35
CA ARG A 60 -3.40 0.51 -16.29
C ARG A 60 -2.77 -0.73 -15.69
N SER A 61 -3.35 -1.89 -15.94
CA SER A 61 -2.82 -3.19 -15.56
C SER A 61 -3.19 -4.20 -16.64
N ALA A 62 -2.30 -5.16 -16.91
CA ALA A 62 -2.62 -6.31 -17.77
C ALA A 62 -3.35 -7.42 -17.01
N ALA A 63 -3.33 -7.38 -15.67
CA ALA A 63 -4.06 -8.31 -14.84
C ALA A 63 -5.56 -7.93 -14.80
N PRO A 64 -6.47 -8.79 -15.26
CA PRO A 64 -7.89 -8.46 -15.44
C PRO A 64 -8.64 -8.22 -14.12
N TRP A 65 -8.15 -8.76 -13.01
CA TRP A 65 -8.75 -8.58 -11.68
C TRP A 65 -8.36 -7.26 -10.99
N VAL A 66 -7.53 -6.43 -11.62
CA VAL A 66 -7.12 -5.14 -11.07
C VAL A 66 -8.05 -4.05 -11.61
N PRO A 67 -8.81 -3.34 -10.75
CA PRO A 67 -9.58 -2.20 -11.19
C PRO A 67 -8.67 -1.17 -11.87
N VAL A 68 -9.11 -0.53 -12.95
CA VAL A 68 -8.34 0.51 -13.65
C VAL A 68 -9.02 1.88 -13.58
N ASP A 69 -10.07 1.98 -12.77
CA ASP A 69 -10.87 3.16 -12.50
C ASP A 69 -10.57 3.74 -11.09
N ARG A 70 -11.52 4.51 -10.55
CA ARG A 70 -11.42 5.13 -9.22
C ARG A 70 -11.46 4.12 -8.06
N GLY A 71 -11.87 2.88 -8.31
CA GLY A 71 -11.84 1.79 -7.34
C GLY A 71 -10.43 1.22 -7.10
N ASN A 72 -9.42 1.61 -7.88
CA ASN A 72 -8.04 1.20 -7.65
C ASN A 72 -7.41 2.01 -6.50
N LEU A 73 -6.82 1.35 -5.51
CA LEU A 73 -6.13 2.03 -4.40
C LEU A 73 -4.96 2.93 -4.83
N VAL A 74 -4.33 2.70 -5.99
CA VAL A 74 -3.36 3.63 -6.58
C VAL A 74 -4.03 4.94 -7.00
N TRP A 75 -5.23 4.86 -7.57
CA TRP A 75 -6.03 6.04 -7.91
C TRP A 75 -6.43 6.78 -6.63
N THR A 76 -6.95 6.05 -5.63
CA THR A 76 -7.30 6.60 -4.30
C THR A 76 -6.11 7.28 -3.63
N ALA A 77 -4.94 6.65 -3.65
CA ALA A 77 -3.68 7.21 -3.14
C ALA A 77 -3.28 8.49 -3.86
N ALA A 78 -3.35 8.50 -5.18
CA ALA A 78 -3.03 9.68 -5.97
C ALA A 78 -4.00 10.83 -5.67
N ALA A 79 -5.30 10.55 -5.56
CA ALA A 79 -6.31 11.55 -5.20
C ALA A 79 -6.11 12.10 -3.79
N ALA A 80 -5.82 11.25 -2.80
CA ALA A 80 -5.51 11.66 -1.44
C ALA A 80 -4.28 12.58 -1.38
N LEU A 81 -3.19 12.20 -2.06
CA LEU A 81 -1.98 13.01 -2.15
C LEU A 81 -2.21 14.35 -2.86
N TRP A 82 -2.97 14.34 -3.95
CA TRP A 82 -3.30 15.53 -4.74
C TRP A 82 -4.04 16.57 -3.89
N ARG A 83 -5.10 16.13 -3.20
CA ARG A 83 -5.88 16.95 -2.26
C ARG A 83 -5.02 17.45 -1.12
N ALA A 84 -4.23 16.57 -0.49
CA ALA A 84 -3.35 16.94 0.62
C ALA A 84 -2.29 17.97 0.19
N ALA A 85 -1.83 17.92 -1.07
CA ALA A 85 -0.93 18.91 -1.67
C ALA A 85 -1.61 20.25 -2.02
N GLY A 86 -2.88 20.46 -1.63
CA GLY A 86 -3.62 21.70 -1.86
C GLY A 86 -4.10 21.90 -3.30
N ARG A 87 -4.10 20.84 -4.11
CA ARG A 87 -4.52 20.90 -5.51
C ARG A 87 -6.02 20.66 -5.63
N ARG A 88 -6.65 21.37 -6.57
CA ARG A 88 -8.10 21.27 -6.85
C ARG A 88 -8.37 20.22 -7.93
N GLY A 89 -9.60 19.68 -7.93
CA GLY A 89 -10.04 18.70 -8.92
C GLY A 89 -9.37 17.33 -8.78
N ASP A 90 -9.53 16.50 -9.80
CA ASP A 90 -8.92 15.18 -9.85
C ASP A 90 -7.44 15.24 -10.25
N PRO A 91 -6.62 14.22 -9.90
CA PRO A 91 -5.23 14.17 -10.30
C PRO A 91 -5.05 14.16 -11.83
N ASP A 92 -4.05 14.90 -12.31
CA ASP A 92 -3.69 15.05 -13.73
C ASP A 92 -2.17 14.91 -13.90
N GLY A 93 -1.72 14.71 -15.13
CA GLY A 93 -0.33 14.88 -15.53
C GLY A 93 0.49 13.60 -15.50
N VAL A 94 -0.15 12.45 -15.25
CA VAL A 94 0.54 11.17 -15.01
C VAL A 94 -0.24 9.95 -15.54
N GLY A 95 0.51 8.99 -16.07
CA GLY A 95 0.04 7.62 -16.25
C GLY A 95 0.80 6.66 -15.32
N VAL A 96 0.06 5.71 -14.73
CA VAL A 96 0.59 4.61 -13.93
C VAL A 96 0.27 3.29 -14.62
N SER A 97 1.29 2.46 -14.84
CA SER A 97 1.14 1.08 -15.27
C SER A 97 1.62 0.13 -14.18
N ILE A 98 0.78 -0.85 -13.81
CA ILE A 98 1.03 -1.81 -12.75
C ILE A 98 1.26 -3.19 -13.40
N ARG A 99 2.44 -3.78 -13.14
CA ARG A 99 2.70 -5.18 -13.45
C ARG A 99 2.53 -5.99 -12.17
N LYS A 100 1.45 -6.77 -12.09
CA LYS A 100 1.16 -7.62 -10.94
C LYS A 100 1.96 -8.93 -10.96
N ARG A 101 2.41 -9.32 -9.78
CA ARG A 101 3.05 -10.59 -9.42
C ARG A 101 2.58 -11.06 -8.05
N VAL A 102 2.19 -10.15 -7.15
CA VAL A 102 1.59 -10.49 -5.86
C VAL A 102 0.17 -11.02 -6.13
N PRO A 103 -0.15 -12.27 -5.71
CA PRO A 103 -1.49 -12.83 -5.87
C PRO A 103 -2.55 -11.96 -5.18
N ALA A 104 -3.70 -11.81 -5.85
CA ALA A 104 -4.84 -11.14 -5.27
C ALA A 104 -5.41 -11.94 -4.08
N ALA A 105 -6.02 -11.24 -3.12
CA ALA A 105 -6.74 -11.83 -1.99
C ALA A 105 -5.96 -12.87 -1.16
N ALA A 106 -4.63 -12.88 -1.22
CA ALA A 106 -3.77 -13.84 -0.52
C ALA A 106 -3.27 -13.36 0.86
N GLY A 107 -3.84 -12.29 1.42
CA GLY A 107 -3.34 -11.70 2.67
C GLY A 107 -1.96 -11.02 2.57
N LEU A 108 -1.43 -10.85 1.36
CA LEU A 108 -0.07 -10.34 1.10
C LEU A 108 0.02 -8.80 0.95
N GLY A 109 -1.12 -8.12 1.00
CA GLY A 109 -1.21 -6.64 0.96
C GLY A 109 -0.76 -5.99 -0.35
N GLY A 110 -0.85 -6.69 -1.48
CA GLY A 110 -0.37 -6.18 -2.78
C GLY A 110 -0.99 -4.83 -3.20
N ALA A 111 -2.31 -4.65 -3.02
CA ALA A 111 -2.97 -3.39 -3.39
C ALA A 111 -2.55 -2.21 -2.49
N SER A 112 -2.43 -2.44 -1.18
CA SER A 112 -1.91 -1.44 -0.22
C SER A 112 -0.45 -1.08 -0.50
N SER A 113 0.36 -2.05 -0.94
CA SER A 113 1.74 -1.84 -1.35
C SER A 113 1.86 -1.01 -2.63
N ASP A 114 1.01 -1.28 -3.62
CA ASP A 114 0.93 -0.49 -4.85
C ASP A 114 0.57 0.97 -4.52
N ALA A 115 -0.43 1.18 -3.65
CA ALA A 115 -0.86 2.49 -3.21
C ALA A 115 0.26 3.27 -2.48
N ALA A 116 0.93 2.64 -1.52
CA ALA A 116 2.05 3.24 -0.80
C ALA A 116 3.23 3.57 -1.74
N SER A 117 3.50 2.70 -2.72
CA SER A 117 4.56 2.91 -3.71
C SER A 117 4.22 4.06 -4.66
N ALA A 118 2.95 4.20 -5.05
CA ALA A 118 2.46 5.33 -5.81
C ALA A 118 2.57 6.64 -5.01
N LEU A 119 2.17 6.66 -3.73
CA LEU A 119 2.34 7.82 -2.84
C LEU A 119 3.79 8.31 -2.80
N ARG A 120 4.74 7.39 -2.57
CA ARG A 120 6.18 7.73 -2.51
C ARG A 120 6.68 8.34 -3.82
N ALA A 121 6.27 7.78 -4.96
CA ALA A 121 6.74 8.24 -6.27
C ALA A 121 6.08 9.56 -6.69
N LEU A 122 4.76 9.68 -6.56
CA LEU A 122 3.99 10.87 -6.95
C LEU A 122 4.29 12.07 -6.06
N ARG A 123 4.65 11.84 -4.78
CA ARG A 123 5.09 12.92 -3.87
C ARG A 123 6.25 13.71 -4.45
N LEU A 124 7.15 13.07 -5.19
CA LEU A 124 8.28 13.75 -5.84
C LEU A 124 7.83 14.85 -6.82
N TRP A 125 6.61 14.76 -7.35
CA TRP A 125 6.09 15.65 -8.38
C TRP A 125 5.10 16.65 -7.82
N TRP A 126 4.28 16.20 -6.88
CA TRP A 126 3.14 16.99 -6.39
C TRP A 126 3.42 17.67 -5.06
N ALA A 127 4.34 17.13 -4.26
CA ALA A 127 4.62 17.60 -2.91
C ALA A 127 6.09 17.33 -2.48
N PRO A 128 7.12 17.75 -3.26
CA PRO A 128 8.51 17.35 -3.03
C PRO A 128 9.10 17.84 -1.71
N SER A 129 8.55 18.91 -1.12
CA SER A 129 9.07 19.53 0.10
C SER A 129 8.37 19.04 1.39
N THR A 130 7.42 18.10 1.30
CA THR A 130 6.74 17.57 2.49
C THR A 130 7.61 16.58 3.26
N SER A 131 7.24 16.20 4.49
CA SER A 131 7.99 15.23 5.29
C SER A 131 7.51 13.79 5.08
N ALA A 132 8.30 12.80 5.52
CA ALA A 132 7.86 11.40 5.55
C ALA A 132 6.64 11.20 6.46
N ARG A 133 6.62 11.88 7.62
CA ARG A 133 5.48 11.85 8.57
C ARG A 133 4.19 12.39 7.95
N TRP A 134 4.30 13.45 7.15
CA TRP A 134 3.15 13.98 6.40
C TRP A 134 2.60 12.95 5.41
N LEU A 135 3.49 12.26 4.68
CA LEU A 135 3.08 11.22 3.74
C LEU A 135 2.45 10.00 4.45
N GLU A 136 2.92 9.66 5.65
CA GLU A 136 2.30 8.63 6.49
C GLU A 136 0.86 9.01 6.89
N GLY A 137 0.60 10.28 7.19
CA GLY A 137 -0.76 10.79 7.41
C GLY A 137 -1.66 10.61 6.18
N VAL A 138 -1.17 10.98 4.99
CA VAL A 138 -1.90 10.75 3.73
C VAL A 138 -2.14 9.26 3.48
N ALA A 139 -1.18 8.39 3.78
CA ALA A 139 -1.35 6.95 3.62
C ALA A 139 -2.42 6.37 4.55
N ALA A 140 -2.53 6.87 5.77
CA ALA A 140 -3.56 6.44 6.71
C ALA A 140 -4.98 6.73 6.19
N ASP A 141 -5.18 7.82 5.44
CA ASP A 141 -6.45 8.15 4.78
C ASP A 141 -6.79 7.19 3.62
N VAL A 142 -5.79 6.52 3.04
CA VAL A 142 -6.00 5.59 1.92
C VAL A 142 -6.38 4.19 2.41
N GLY A 143 -5.79 3.74 3.52
CA GLY A 143 -6.10 2.46 4.14
C GLY A 143 -5.15 2.10 5.28
N SER A 144 -5.63 1.32 6.25
CA SER A 144 -4.91 0.97 7.48
C SER A 144 -3.55 0.30 7.24
N ASP A 145 -3.44 -0.51 6.19
CA ASP A 145 -2.20 -1.23 5.84
C ASP A 145 -1.19 -0.38 5.05
N VAL A 146 -1.63 0.72 4.43
CA VAL A 146 -0.78 1.52 3.52
C VAL A 146 0.42 2.16 4.25
N PRO A 147 0.28 2.70 5.49
CA PRO A 147 1.42 3.19 6.26
C PRO A 147 2.53 2.15 6.47
N PHE A 148 2.20 0.87 6.63
CA PHE A 148 3.22 -0.18 6.77
C PHE A 148 4.09 -0.26 5.51
N PHE A 149 3.49 -0.20 4.32
CA PHE A 149 4.22 -0.29 3.06
C PHE A 149 5.06 0.95 2.74
N LEU A 150 4.78 2.11 3.34
CA LEU A 150 5.71 3.24 3.30
C LEU A 150 7.00 2.97 4.08
N ARG A 151 6.90 2.17 5.14
CA ARG A 151 8.01 1.86 6.05
C ARG A 151 8.81 0.64 5.60
N GLY A 152 8.13 -0.46 5.26
CA GLY A 152 8.71 -1.77 4.94
C GLY A 152 9.55 -2.36 6.08
N GLY A 153 10.21 -3.49 5.79
CA GLY A 153 11.05 -4.21 6.73
C GLY A 153 10.25 -5.02 7.74
N THR A 154 10.78 -5.12 8.96
CA THR A 154 10.18 -5.83 10.09
C THR A 154 9.52 -4.84 11.04
N VAL A 155 8.22 -4.96 11.27
CA VAL A 155 7.41 -3.98 12.01
C VAL A 155 6.45 -4.69 12.94
N LEU A 156 6.39 -4.27 14.20
CA LEU A 156 5.29 -4.59 15.09
C LEU A 156 4.14 -3.64 14.78
N ALA A 157 2.96 -4.20 14.48
CA ALA A 157 1.73 -3.46 14.31
C ALA A 157 0.73 -3.83 15.41
N THR A 158 0.19 -2.82 16.09
CA THR A 158 -0.84 -2.96 17.13
C THR A 158 -2.06 -2.08 16.85
N GLY A 159 -3.05 -2.03 17.74
CA GLY A 159 -4.35 -1.40 17.47
C GLY A 159 -5.18 -2.32 16.58
N ARG A 160 -5.67 -1.79 15.47
CA ARG A 160 -6.22 -2.55 14.33
C ARG A 160 -5.14 -2.91 13.31
N GLY A 161 -3.87 -2.73 13.66
CA GLY A 161 -2.72 -2.83 12.77
C GLY A 161 -2.17 -1.47 12.29
N GLU A 162 -2.76 -0.35 12.71
CA GLU A 162 -2.33 1.00 12.31
C GLU A 162 -1.16 1.55 13.14
N ARG A 163 -0.93 1.02 14.34
CA ARG A 163 0.12 1.52 15.25
C ARG A 163 1.42 0.79 14.97
N LEU A 164 2.28 1.43 14.19
CA LEU A 164 3.49 0.79 13.67
C LEU A 164 4.73 1.18 14.49
N ARG A 165 5.49 0.17 14.93
CA ARG A 165 6.82 0.31 15.55
C ARG A 165 7.83 -0.57 14.81
N ARG A 166 8.90 0.05 14.26
CA ARG A 166 9.97 -0.73 13.62
C ARG A 166 10.65 -1.65 14.64
N LEU A 167 10.94 -2.86 14.21
CA LEU A 167 11.75 -3.82 14.95
C LEU A 167 13.14 -3.93 14.31
N ARG A 168 14.03 -4.68 14.96
CA ARG A 168 15.26 -5.12 14.31
C ARG A 168 14.90 -5.95 13.07
N PRO A 169 15.66 -5.84 11.96
CA PRO A 169 15.43 -6.66 10.80
C PRO A 169 15.42 -8.15 11.18
N ALA A 170 14.43 -8.89 10.67
CA ALA A 170 14.42 -10.34 10.75
C ALA A 170 15.70 -10.90 10.10
N ALA A 171 16.15 -12.07 10.55
CA ALA A 171 17.25 -12.76 9.90
C ALA A 171 16.90 -13.09 8.43
N GLY A 172 17.91 -13.35 7.60
CA GLY A 172 17.71 -13.71 6.20
C GLY A 172 17.05 -15.08 6.08
N TYR A 173 15.73 -15.12 5.90
CA TYR A 173 14.97 -16.34 5.68
C TYR A 173 14.56 -16.49 4.22
N TRP A 174 14.60 -17.72 3.72
CA TRP A 174 13.88 -18.10 2.50
C TRP A 174 12.44 -18.47 2.87
N VAL A 175 11.48 -17.98 2.11
CA VAL A 175 10.04 -18.24 2.31
C VAL A 175 9.47 -18.78 1.02
N VAL A 176 8.75 -19.91 1.11
CA VAL A 176 7.94 -20.45 0.02
C VAL A 176 6.48 -20.10 0.33
N LEU A 177 5.79 -19.51 -0.65
CA LEU A 177 4.37 -19.16 -0.54
C LEU A 177 3.53 -20.16 -1.34
N ALA A 178 2.61 -20.84 -0.66
CA ALA A 178 1.57 -21.64 -1.30
C ALA A 178 0.28 -20.82 -1.33
N ALA A 179 -0.18 -20.45 -2.54
CA ALA A 179 -1.42 -19.70 -2.73
C ALA A 179 -2.45 -20.63 -3.41
N PRO A 180 -3.55 -21.00 -2.73
CA PRO A 180 -4.44 -22.07 -3.19
C PRO A 180 -5.41 -21.67 -4.31
N GLY A 181 -5.22 -20.50 -4.94
CA GLY A 181 -6.07 -20.01 -6.04
C GLY A 181 -7.41 -19.39 -5.60
N PHE A 182 -7.76 -19.47 -4.32
CA PHE A 182 -8.89 -18.75 -3.72
C PHE A 182 -8.41 -17.76 -2.66
N GLY A 183 -9.25 -16.77 -2.33
CA GLY A 183 -9.01 -15.80 -1.27
C GLY A 183 -9.97 -15.99 -0.10
N VAL A 184 -9.57 -15.52 1.07
CA VAL A 184 -10.44 -15.43 2.25
C VAL A 184 -10.71 -13.96 2.53
N SER A 185 -11.98 -13.60 2.65
CA SER A 185 -12.38 -12.26 3.09
C SER A 185 -11.88 -12.04 4.52
N THR A 186 -11.17 -10.93 4.76
CA THR A 186 -10.73 -10.57 6.12
C THR A 186 -11.91 -10.52 7.09
N ALA A 187 -13.07 -10.02 6.65
CA ALA A 187 -14.27 -9.95 7.49
C ALA A 187 -14.81 -11.34 7.87
N ASP A 188 -14.77 -12.31 6.95
CA ASP A 188 -15.22 -13.67 7.24
C ASP A 188 -14.25 -14.41 8.15
N ALA A 189 -12.93 -14.22 7.94
CA ALA A 189 -11.92 -14.79 8.83
C ALA A 189 -12.10 -14.34 10.30
N TYR A 190 -12.34 -13.05 10.54
CA TYR A 190 -12.63 -12.56 11.90
C TYR A 190 -13.97 -13.06 12.41
N ARG A 191 -15.00 -13.15 11.56
CA ARG A 191 -16.30 -13.69 11.96
C ARG A 191 -16.20 -15.15 12.40
N TRP A 192 -15.43 -15.97 11.70
CA TRP A 192 -15.21 -17.37 12.08
C TRP A 192 -14.39 -17.46 13.36
N TRP A 193 -13.38 -16.61 13.54
CA TRP A 193 -12.63 -16.52 14.79
C TRP A 193 -13.52 -16.21 16.01
N ASP A 194 -14.51 -15.34 15.86
CA ASP A 194 -15.45 -15.00 16.94
C ASP A 194 -16.39 -16.16 17.31
N LEU A 195 -16.49 -17.19 16.46
CA LEU A 195 -17.36 -18.35 16.65
C LEU A 195 -16.63 -19.57 17.24
N ASP A 196 -15.29 -19.57 17.22
CA ASP A 196 -14.43 -20.61 17.80
C ASP A 196 -14.25 -20.42 19.32
#